data_AF-A0A6A5SM27-F1
#
_entry.id   AF-A0A6A5SM27-F1
#
_cell.length_a   1.000
_cell.length_b   1.000
_cell.length_c   1.000
_cell.angle_alpha   90.00
_cell.angle_beta   90.00
_cell.angle_gamma   90.00
#
_symmetry.space_group_name_H-M   'P 1'
#
loop_
_entity.id
_entity.type
_entity.pdbx_description
1 polymer ?
#
loop_
_entity_poly.entity_id
_entity_poly.type
_entity_poly.pdbx_seq_one_letter_code
_entity_poly.pdbx_strand_id
1 'polypeptide(L)'
;MPQTDLPHPSSLAHTNATNNSPSRFGSPSHPSPPPPRRRHISLSSSAAPDPIIGQVTLAGKFKCLSPSCSSDQLTFSRQADFKRHYENVHAGRVVEHFCPEEGCSRSRRPAGGKSKGRSFKGRMDKMKEHLRTVHEKGEKERKRSRGKMGGRVNEDEEGPPHT
;
A
#
# COMPACT_ATOMS: atom_id res chain seq x y z
N MET A 1 -39.56 -30.31 -30.26
CA MET A 1 -40.32 -29.08 -29.98
C MET A 1 -39.45 -28.18 -29.11
N PRO A 2 -39.11 -26.96 -29.54
CA PRO A 2 -38.26 -26.05 -28.77
C PRO A 2 -39.11 -25.28 -27.74
N GLN A 3 -38.72 -25.31 -26.46
CA GLN A 3 -39.22 -24.38 -25.45
C GLN A 3 -38.22 -23.25 -25.29
N THR A 4 -38.73 -22.05 -25.56
CA THR A 4 -38.18 -20.73 -25.28
C THR A 4 -38.25 -20.44 -23.79
N ASP A 5 -37.22 -19.85 -23.19
CA ASP A 5 -37.43 -18.84 -22.16
C ASP A 5 -36.25 -17.85 -22.09
N LEU A 6 -36.63 -16.57 -22.05
CA LEU A 6 -35.79 -15.36 -22.11
C LEU A 6 -35.82 -14.69 -20.70
N PRO A 7 -35.16 -13.54 -20.45
CA PRO A 7 -34.35 -13.29 -19.26
C PRO A 7 -35.03 -12.51 -18.12
N HIS A 8 -34.42 -12.54 -16.92
CA HIS A 8 -34.71 -11.62 -15.82
C HIS A 8 -33.51 -10.72 -15.48
N PRO A 9 -33.67 -9.38 -15.55
CA PRO A 9 -32.77 -8.41 -14.93
C PRO A 9 -33.39 -7.86 -13.63
N SER A 10 -32.76 -8.13 -12.48
CA SER A 10 -33.10 -7.47 -11.21
C SER A 10 -32.01 -6.50 -10.81
N SER A 11 -32.26 -5.24 -11.14
CA SER A 11 -31.57 -4.06 -10.66
C SER A 11 -32.11 -3.70 -9.27
N LEU A 12 -31.23 -3.57 -8.27
CA LEU A 12 -31.56 -2.87 -7.03
C LEU A 12 -30.51 -1.80 -6.77
N ALA A 13 -30.95 -0.57 -7.01
CA ALA A 13 -30.30 0.66 -6.61
C ALA A 13 -30.27 0.75 -5.07
N HIS A 14 -29.12 1.12 -4.52
CA HIS A 14 -29.03 1.64 -3.16
C HIS A 14 -28.66 3.11 -3.24
N THR A 15 -29.66 3.96 -3.06
CA THR A 15 -29.48 5.34 -2.63
C THR A 15 -29.26 5.34 -1.12
N ASN A 16 -28.30 6.13 -0.63
CA ASN A 16 -28.51 6.88 0.61
C ASN A 16 -27.50 8.03 0.71
N ALA A 17 -28.07 9.23 0.77
CA ALA A 17 -27.43 10.49 1.09
C ALA A 17 -27.60 10.77 2.59
N THR A 18 -26.56 11.28 3.25
CA THR A 18 -26.63 12.15 4.45
C THR A 18 -25.29 12.89 4.55
N ASN A 19 -25.24 14.16 4.14
CA ASN A 19 -25.35 15.37 4.96
C ASN A 19 -24.27 15.57 6.05
N ASN A 20 -23.34 16.46 5.70
CA ASN A 20 -22.93 17.68 6.40
C ASN A 20 -22.42 17.62 7.86
N SER A 21 -21.16 18.05 8.04
CA SER A 21 -20.68 18.77 9.23
C SER A 21 -19.40 19.56 8.90
N PRO A 22 -19.44 20.90 8.77
CA PRO A 22 -18.24 21.72 8.73
C PRO A 22 -17.89 22.19 10.14
N SER A 23 -16.97 21.50 10.81
CA SER A 23 -16.38 22.02 12.05
C SER A 23 -15.29 23.04 11.72
N ARG A 24 -15.63 24.31 11.95
CA ARG A 24 -14.73 25.43 12.07
C ARG A 24 -13.91 25.28 13.36
N PHE A 25 -12.60 25.15 13.26
CA PHE A 25 -11.68 25.72 14.26
C PHE A 25 -10.43 26.19 13.52
N GLY A 26 -10.27 27.51 13.45
CA GLY A 26 -9.06 28.15 12.97
C GLY A 26 -7.95 27.96 14.00
N SER A 27 -6.86 27.33 13.57
CA SER A 27 -5.62 27.30 14.32
C SER A 27 -4.71 28.46 13.89
N PRO A 28 -4.04 29.14 14.84
CA PRO A 28 -3.16 30.26 14.55
C PRO A 28 -1.95 29.83 13.71
N SER A 29 -1.65 30.65 12.70
CA SER A 29 -0.59 30.46 11.72
C SER A 29 0.78 30.67 12.36
N HIS A 30 1.48 29.59 12.69
CA HIS A 30 2.92 29.65 12.93
C HIS A 30 3.63 29.77 11.57
N PRO A 31 4.59 30.70 11.39
CA PRO A 31 5.43 30.72 10.21
C PRO A 31 6.35 29.49 10.22
N SER A 32 6.04 28.50 9.38
CA SER A 32 6.91 27.35 9.15
C SER A 32 8.26 27.81 8.58
N PRO A 33 9.39 27.26 9.06
CA PRO A 33 10.69 27.52 8.45
C PRO A 33 10.70 27.05 6.99
N PRO A 34 11.40 27.76 6.08
CA PRO A 34 11.47 27.35 4.68
C PRO A 34 12.09 25.95 4.61
N PRO A 35 11.51 25.03 3.81
CA PRO A 35 12.10 23.71 3.64
C PRO A 35 13.52 23.87 3.06
N PRO A 36 14.49 23.05 3.49
CA PRO A 36 15.82 23.08 2.91
C PRO A 36 15.70 22.87 1.41
N ARG A 37 16.19 23.83 0.62
CA ARG A 37 16.26 23.75 -0.84
C ARG A 37 17.03 22.49 -1.20
N ARG A 38 16.28 21.44 -1.51
CA ARG A 38 16.81 20.16 -1.99
C ARG A 38 17.46 20.48 -3.33
N ARG A 39 18.79 20.50 -3.37
CA ARG A 39 19.55 20.63 -4.61
C ARG A 39 19.02 19.55 -5.54
N HIS A 40 18.37 19.98 -6.62
CA HIS A 40 18.04 19.11 -7.72
C HIS A 40 19.39 18.71 -8.31
N ILE A 41 19.90 17.56 -7.88
CA ILE A 41 20.97 16.88 -8.57
C ILE A 41 20.36 16.62 -9.95
N SER A 42 20.71 17.45 -10.92
CA SER A 42 20.49 17.17 -12.32
C SER A 42 21.37 15.97 -12.64
N LEU A 43 20.89 14.77 -12.31
CA LEU A 43 21.41 13.57 -12.92
C LEU A 43 21.11 13.73 -14.40
N SER A 44 22.13 14.17 -15.12
CA SER A 44 22.26 14.09 -16.57
C SER A 44 21.99 12.64 -16.96
N SER A 45 20.72 12.31 -17.18
CA SER A 45 20.30 10.97 -17.52
C SER A 45 20.25 10.92 -19.04
N SER A 46 21.32 10.35 -19.60
CA SER A 46 21.45 9.76 -20.93
C SER A 46 20.26 9.98 -21.88
N ALA A 47 20.53 10.67 -22.98
CA ALA A 47 19.64 11.08 -24.08
C ALA A 47 18.93 9.94 -24.83
N ALA A 48 18.24 9.05 -24.12
CA ALA A 48 17.22 8.20 -24.69
C ALA A 48 15.92 9.01 -24.71
N PRO A 49 15.20 9.08 -25.85
CA PRO A 49 13.89 9.72 -25.86
C PRO A 49 12.98 9.00 -24.85
N ASP A 50 12.34 9.77 -23.97
CA ASP A 50 11.35 9.21 -23.05
C ASP A 50 10.29 8.46 -23.88
N PRO A 51 10.17 7.13 -23.72
CA PRO A 51 9.28 6.36 -24.57
C PRO A 51 7.84 6.79 -24.35
N ILE A 52 7.09 6.96 -25.44
CA ILE A 52 5.67 7.30 -25.35
C ILE A 52 4.93 6.07 -24.85
N ILE A 53 4.57 6.09 -23.57
CA ILE A 53 3.91 4.98 -22.89
C ILE A 53 2.39 4.93 -23.12
N GLY A 54 1.79 6.04 -23.57
CA GLY A 54 0.36 6.18 -23.76
C GLY A 54 -0.01 7.46 -24.50
N GLN A 55 -1.27 7.57 -24.92
CA GLN A 55 -1.80 8.74 -25.61
C GLN A 55 -2.99 9.34 -24.85
N VAL A 56 -3.17 10.66 -24.95
CA VAL A 56 -4.34 11.36 -24.43
C VAL A 56 -5.35 11.51 -25.56
N THR A 57 -6.59 11.08 -25.33
CA THR A 57 -7.67 11.23 -26.30
C THR A 57 -8.25 12.64 -26.24
N LEU A 58 -8.95 13.06 -27.30
CA LEU A 58 -9.66 14.35 -27.32
C LEU A 58 -10.68 14.49 -26.19
N ALA A 59 -11.18 13.38 -25.64
CA ALA A 59 -12.06 13.34 -24.48
C ALA A 59 -11.33 13.52 -23.13
N GLY A 60 -10.01 13.78 -23.14
CA GLY A 60 -9.19 13.91 -21.94
C GLY A 60 -8.91 12.59 -21.22
N LYS A 61 -9.10 11.45 -21.88
CA LYS A 61 -8.82 10.12 -21.31
C LYS A 61 -7.43 9.64 -21.72
N PHE A 62 -6.79 8.86 -20.87
CA PHE A 62 -5.46 8.28 -21.11
C PHE A 62 -5.61 6.86 -21.64
N LYS A 63 -4.97 6.53 -22.76
CA LYS A 63 -4.99 5.19 -23.36
C LYS A 63 -3.57 4.59 -23.34
N CYS A 64 -3.44 3.35 -22.90
CA CYS A 64 -2.19 2.62 -23.00
C CYS A 64 -1.90 2.20 -24.45
N LEU A 65 -0.66 2.42 -24.92
CA LEU A 65 -0.22 2.09 -26.28
C LEU A 65 0.42 0.70 -26.38
N SER A 66 0.62 0.00 -25.26
CA SER A 66 1.22 -1.33 -25.30
C SER A 66 0.31 -2.35 -25.99
N PRO A 67 0.88 -3.26 -26.81
CA PRO A 67 0.10 -4.22 -27.60
C PRO A 67 -0.72 -5.18 -26.71
N SER A 68 -0.21 -5.52 -25.53
CA SER A 68 -0.93 -6.36 -24.55
C SER A 68 -2.14 -5.69 -23.90
N CYS A 69 -2.27 -4.36 -24.01
CA CYS A 69 -3.37 -3.60 -23.40
C CYS A 69 -4.27 -2.93 -24.45
N SER A 70 -3.87 -2.99 -25.72
CA SER A 70 -4.63 -2.45 -26.84
C SER A 70 -5.86 -3.28 -27.16
N SER A 71 -5.87 -4.59 -26.85
CA SER A 71 -7.01 -5.50 -27.02
C SER A 71 -8.21 -5.12 -26.14
N ASP A 72 -7.94 -4.68 -24.91
CA ASP A 72 -8.98 -4.43 -23.89
C ASP A 72 -9.49 -2.98 -23.91
N GLN A 73 -9.03 -2.16 -24.87
CA GLN A 73 -9.32 -0.72 -24.94
C GLN A 73 -9.14 -0.01 -23.60
N LEU A 74 -8.08 -0.36 -22.85
CA LEU A 74 -7.83 0.15 -21.51
C LEU A 74 -7.63 1.67 -21.55
N THR A 75 -8.68 2.38 -21.17
CA THR A 75 -8.72 3.84 -21.07
C THR A 75 -8.96 4.25 -19.62
N PHE A 76 -8.24 5.28 -19.19
CA PHE A 76 -8.27 5.78 -17.83
C PHE A 76 -8.73 7.24 -17.86
N SER A 77 -9.64 7.60 -16.97
CA SER A 77 -10.08 9.00 -16.84
C SER A 77 -9.08 9.87 -16.06
N ARG A 78 -8.14 9.26 -15.34
CA ARG A 78 -7.15 9.95 -14.50
C ARG A 78 -5.74 9.50 -14.87
N GLN A 79 -4.82 10.47 -14.93
CA GLN A 79 -3.41 10.20 -15.17
C GLN A 79 -2.80 9.27 -14.11
N ALA A 80 -3.22 9.41 -12.86
CA ALA A 80 -2.73 8.57 -11.75
C ALA A 80 -3.06 7.08 -11.95
N ASP A 81 -4.26 6.77 -12.46
CA ASP A 81 -4.67 5.38 -12.73
C ASP A 81 -3.90 4.81 -13.93
N PHE A 82 -3.68 5.62 -14.97
CA PHE A 82 -2.84 5.26 -16.10
C PHE A 82 -1.39 4.97 -15.68
N LYS A 83 -0.78 5.86 -14.88
CA LYS A 83 0.59 5.69 -14.37
C LYS A 83 0.71 4.41 -13.55
N ARG A 84 -0.26 4.16 -12.66
CA ARG A 84 -0.34 2.93 -11.86
C ARG A 84 -0.47 1.69 -12.75
N HIS A 85 -1.28 1.75 -13.80
CA HIS A 85 -1.40 0.66 -14.76
C HIS A 85 -0.06 0.38 -15.43
N TYR A 86 0.60 1.42 -15.96
CA TYR A 86 1.89 1.26 -16.63
C TYR A 86 2.97 0.70 -15.70
N GLU A 87 3.08 1.21 -14.47
CA GLU A 87 4.05 0.73 -13.48
C GLU A 87 3.82 -0.74 -13.09
N ASN A 88 2.57 -1.17 -12.97
CA ASN A 88 2.26 -2.55 -12.53
C ASN A 88 2.24 -3.57 -13.66
N VAL A 89 1.92 -3.14 -14.89
CA VAL A 89 1.72 -4.04 -16.04
C VAL A 89 2.92 -4.03 -16.97
N HIS A 90 3.57 -2.88 -17.18
CA HIS A 90 4.60 -2.70 -18.20
C HIS A 90 6.01 -2.47 -17.66
N ALA A 91 6.18 -1.98 -16.43
CA ALA A 91 7.51 -1.63 -15.94
C ALA A 91 8.47 -2.83 -15.73
N GLY A 92 8.01 -4.07 -15.97
CA GLY A 92 8.85 -5.28 -16.12
C GLY A 92 9.66 -5.73 -14.88
N ARG A 93 9.86 -4.85 -13.90
CA ARG A 93 10.62 -5.06 -12.67
C ARG A 93 9.80 -4.65 -11.45
N VAL A 94 8.63 -5.25 -11.32
CA VAL A 94 7.84 -5.06 -10.11
C VAL A 94 8.51 -5.87 -9.00
N VAL A 95 9.08 -5.19 -8.01
CA VAL A 95 9.58 -5.86 -6.81
C VAL A 95 8.39 -6.53 -6.13
N GLU A 96 8.41 -7.85 -6.12
CA GLU A 96 7.38 -8.61 -5.44
C GLU A 96 7.55 -8.49 -3.92
N HIS A 97 6.53 -7.95 -3.28
CA HIS A 97 6.44 -7.87 -1.82
C HIS A 97 5.80 -9.15 -1.28
N PHE A 98 6.41 -9.74 -0.25
CA PHE A 98 5.96 -10.95 0.44
C PHE A 98 5.78 -10.65 1.92
N CYS A 99 4.92 -11.41 2.58
CA CYS A 99 4.88 -11.35 4.04
C CYS A 99 6.24 -11.83 4.61
N PRO A 100 6.86 -11.10 5.55
CA PRO A 100 8.08 -11.53 6.24
C PRO A 100 7.85 -12.67 7.25
N GLU A 101 6.60 -12.98 7.60
CA GLU A 101 6.26 -14.01 8.58
C GLU A 101 6.39 -15.41 7.96
N GLU A 102 7.35 -16.20 8.47
CA GLU A 102 7.57 -17.57 8.05
C GLU A 102 6.32 -18.42 8.34
N GLY A 103 5.95 -19.28 7.39
CA GLY A 103 4.74 -20.08 7.52
C GLY A 103 3.46 -19.39 7.05
N CYS A 104 3.48 -18.08 6.82
CA CYS A 104 2.34 -17.37 6.23
C CYS A 104 2.14 -17.79 4.76
N SER A 105 0.90 -18.00 4.33
CA SER A 105 0.55 -18.38 2.95
C SER A 105 0.98 -17.35 1.89
N ARG A 106 1.25 -16.11 2.32
CA ARG A 106 1.72 -14.99 1.48
C ARG A 106 3.19 -14.66 1.68
N SER A 107 3.92 -15.48 2.44
CA SER A 107 5.37 -15.33 2.61
C SER A 107 6.15 -15.96 1.47
N ARG A 108 7.47 -15.74 1.46
CA ARG A 108 8.36 -16.44 0.51
C ARG A 108 8.46 -17.94 0.79
N ARG A 109 8.18 -18.36 2.03
CA ARG A 109 8.30 -19.73 2.53
C ARG A 109 7.03 -20.10 3.32
N PRO A 110 5.94 -20.44 2.64
CA PRO A 110 4.71 -20.85 3.30
C PRO A 110 4.90 -22.15 4.09
N ALA A 111 4.11 -22.36 5.14
CA ALA A 111 4.24 -23.53 6.01
C ALA A 111 3.97 -24.80 5.19
N GLY A 112 5.01 -25.61 4.99
CA GLY A 112 4.93 -26.89 4.27
C GLY A 112 5.15 -26.85 2.75
N GLY A 113 5.53 -25.71 2.15
CA GLY A 113 5.65 -25.59 0.69
C GLY A 113 7.09 -25.53 0.16
N LYS A 114 7.38 -26.32 -0.89
CA LYS A 114 8.60 -26.22 -1.74
C LYS A 114 8.54 -25.05 -2.74
N SER A 115 7.45 -24.28 -2.74
CA SER A 115 7.15 -23.21 -3.70
C SER A 115 6.96 -21.85 -3.01
N LYS A 116 7.23 -20.78 -3.75
CA LYS A 116 7.06 -19.39 -3.31
C LYS A 116 5.56 -19.13 -3.04
N GLY A 117 5.22 -18.55 -1.89
CA GLY A 117 3.84 -18.19 -1.56
C GLY A 117 3.29 -17.06 -2.43
N ARG A 118 2.00 -16.72 -2.29
CA ARG A 118 1.34 -15.73 -3.16
C ARG A 118 1.79 -14.31 -2.81
N SER A 119 2.47 -13.64 -3.75
CA SER A 119 3.00 -12.28 -3.56
C SER A 119 1.92 -11.19 -3.63
N PHE A 120 2.22 -10.01 -3.08
CA PHE A 120 1.36 -8.82 -3.14
C PHE A 120 1.50 -8.02 -4.44
N LYS A 121 2.21 -8.54 -5.45
CA LYS A 121 2.31 -7.98 -6.80
C LYS A 121 2.59 -6.47 -6.81
N GLY A 122 3.76 -6.07 -6.31
CA GLY A 122 4.23 -4.67 -6.31
C GLY A 122 3.60 -3.72 -5.31
N ARG A 123 2.55 -4.14 -4.59
CA ARG A 123 1.77 -3.24 -3.73
C ARG A 123 2.20 -3.35 -2.27
N MET A 124 3.15 -2.50 -1.87
CA MET A 124 3.59 -2.41 -0.46
C MET A 124 2.46 -2.05 0.50
N ASP A 125 1.48 -1.24 0.06
CA ASP A 125 0.32 -0.86 0.87
C ASP A 125 -0.48 -2.11 1.29
N LYS A 126 -0.67 -3.05 0.36
CA LYS A 126 -1.39 -4.30 0.63
C LYS A 126 -0.61 -5.25 1.53
N MET A 127 0.72 -5.30 1.39
CA MET A 127 1.57 -6.06 2.30
C MET A 127 1.50 -5.49 3.73
N LYS A 128 1.59 -4.17 3.88
CA LYS A 128 1.55 -3.51 5.20
C LYS A 128 0.19 -3.69 5.88
N GLU A 129 -0.90 -3.59 5.11
CA GLU A 129 -2.24 -3.85 5.62
C GLU A 129 -2.43 -5.31 6.05
N HIS A 130 -1.87 -6.25 5.30
CA HIS A 130 -1.87 -7.66 5.70
C HIS A 130 -1.13 -7.89 7.01
N LEU A 131 0.04 -7.27 7.20
CA LEU A 131 0.78 -7.35 8.46
C LEU A 131 -0.06 -6.87 9.65
N ARG A 132 -0.72 -5.72 9.51
CA ARG A 132 -1.61 -5.18 10.55
C ARG A 132 -2.79 -6.09 10.87
N THR A 133 -3.45 -6.60 9.84
CA THR A 133 -4.71 -7.34 10.01
C THR A 133 -4.50 -8.79 10.43
N VAL A 134 -3.44 -9.44 9.92
CA VAL A 134 -3.18 -10.88 10.10
C VAL A 134 -2.16 -11.14 11.22
N HIS A 135 -1.17 -10.26 11.41
CA HIS A 135 -0.05 -10.52 12.34
C HIS A 135 -0.03 -9.61 13.58
N GLU A 136 -0.52 -8.36 13.49
CA GLU A 136 -0.51 -7.43 14.65
C GLU A 136 -1.50 -7.82 15.76
N LYS A 137 -2.48 -8.69 15.47
CA LYS A 137 -3.43 -9.19 16.48
C LYS A 137 -2.77 -10.01 17.61
N GLY A 138 -1.54 -10.50 17.44
CA GLY A 138 -0.82 -11.26 18.48
C GLY A 138 0.24 -10.49 19.27
N GLU A 139 0.73 -9.35 18.79
CA GLU A 139 1.86 -8.64 19.44
C GLU A 139 1.45 -7.87 20.70
N LYS A 140 0.18 -7.44 20.80
CA LYS A 140 -0.32 -6.71 21.97
C LYS A 140 -0.37 -7.58 23.23
N GLU A 141 -0.41 -8.90 23.11
CA GLU A 141 -0.41 -9.81 24.25
C GLU A 141 1.01 -10.00 24.82
N ARG A 142 2.04 -10.01 23.97
CA ARG A 142 3.44 -10.19 24.39
C ARG A 142 4.06 -8.97 25.07
N LYS A 143 3.57 -7.77 24.78
CA LYS A 143 4.05 -6.54 25.44
C LYS A 143 3.41 -6.32 26.82
N ARG A 144 2.22 -6.88 27.06
CA ARG A 144 1.58 -6.90 28.38
C ARG A 144 2.22 -7.89 29.36
N SER A 145 2.86 -8.96 28.86
CA SER A 145 3.54 -9.95 29.70
C SER A 145 5.02 -9.63 30.02
N ARG A 146 5.73 -8.82 29.23
CA ARG A 146 7.14 -8.42 29.53
C ARG A 146 7.30 -7.16 30.39
N GLY A 147 6.21 -6.48 30.77
CA GLY A 147 6.26 -5.27 31.62
C GLY A 147 6.18 -5.51 33.14
N LYS A 148 6.10 -6.76 33.61
CA LYS A 148 5.87 -7.13 35.02
C LYS A 148 7.12 -7.71 35.71
N MET A 149 8.32 -7.19 35.42
CA MET A 149 9.57 -7.59 36.11
C MET A 149 10.52 -6.39 36.25
N GLY A 150 10.01 -5.25 36.73
CA GLY A 150 10.81 -4.07 37.06
C GLY A 150 10.33 -3.49 38.38
N GLY A 151 10.83 -4.02 39.49
CA GLY A 151 10.43 -3.56 40.82
C GLY A 151 11.05 -4.37 41.94
N ARG A 152 12.35 -4.20 42.18
CA ARG A 152 12.94 -4.36 43.51
C ARG A 152 14.24 -3.55 43.61
N VAL A 153 14.07 -2.27 43.93
CA VAL A 153 15.10 -1.49 44.62
C VAL A 153 15.16 -2.06 46.04
N ASN A 154 16.34 -2.46 46.52
CA ASN A 154 16.63 -2.52 47.94
C ASN A 154 17.72 -1.47 48.16
N GLU A 155 17.33 -0.36 48.77
CA GLU A 155 18.18 0.59 49.45
C GLU A 155 18.13 0.21 50.93
N ASP A 156 19.14 -0.48 51.42
CA ASP A 156 19.47 -0.71 52.84
C ASP A 156 20.93 -1.23 52.82
N GLU A 157 21.88 -0.92 53.68
CA GLU A 157 22.23 0.16 54.61
C GLU A 157 23.65 -0.23 55.12
N GLU A 158 24.53 0.74 55.40
CA GLU A 158 25.81 0.72 56.19
C GLU A 158 26.76 -0.53 56.17
N GLY A 159 28.05 -0.47 55.78
CA GLY A 159 29.21 0.28 56.32
C GLY A 159 30.21 -0.70 57.04
N PRO A 160 31.46 -0.36 57.44
CA PRO A 160 32.56 0.41 56.85
C PRO A 160 33.88 -0.47 56.73
N PRO A 161 35.08 0.07 56.43
CA PRO A 161 36.27 -0.72 56.06
C PRO A 161 37.16 -1.08 57.27
N HIS A 162 37.88 -2.20 57.20
CA HIS A 162 39.00 -2.48 58.09
C HIS A 162 40.21 -3.01 57.32
N THR A 163 41.34 -2.35 57.58
CA THR A 163 42.74 -2.70 57.29
C THR A 163 43.18 -3.95 58.03
#